data_AF-A0A6L4Z835-F1
#
_entry.id   AF-A0A6L4Z835-F1
#
_cell.length_a   1.000
_cell.length_b   1.000
_cell.length_c   1.000
_cell.angle_alpha   90.00
_cell.angle_beta   90.00
_cell.angle_gamma   90.00
#
_symmetry.space_group_name_H-M   'P 1'
#
loop_
_entity.id
_entity.type
_entity.pdbx_description
1 polymer ?
#
loop_
_entity_poly.entity_id
_entity_poly.type
_entity_poly.pdbx_seq_one_letter_code
_entity_poly.pdbx_strand_id
1 'polypeptide(L)' 'MEIQSLKLDLVNKIIHTEDQSVLIKINKILSDEISGDWWDEFPKEVQESIMEEIKDVEEGRFYTHENVMQEAKQKYGF' A
#
# COMPACT_ATOMS: atom_id res chain seq x y z
N MET A 1 -21.69 14.57 8.29
CA MET A 1 -20.99 14.87 9.55
C MET A 1 -20.19 16.14 9.34
N GLU A 2 -20.31 17.12 10.23
CA GLU A 2 -19.45 18.30 10.16
C GLU A 2 -17.99 17.92 10.47
N ILE A 3 -17.05 18.44 9.70
CA ILE A 3 -15.61 18.19 9.85
C ILE A 3 -15.13 18.48 11.29
N GLN A 4 -15.77 19.44 11.97
CA GLN A 4 -15.45 19.80 13.34
C GLN A 4 -15.81 18.68 14.35
N SER A 5 -16.96 18.03 14.17
CA SER A 5 -17.34 16.87 15.00
C SER A 5 -16.38 15.70 14.81
N LEU A 6 -15.90 15.49 13.58
CA LEU A 6 -14.94 14.42 13.27
C LEU A 6 -13.58 14.65 13.95
N LYS A 7 -13.07 15.89 13.93
CA LYS A 7 -11.82 16.26 14.62
C LYS A 7 -11.91 16.00 16.13
N LEU A 8 -13.03 16.36 16.75
CA LEU A 8 -13.23 16.17 18.19
C LEU A 8 -13.30 14.69 18.58
N ASP A 9 -13.98 13.88 17.76
CA ASP A 9 -14.06 12.43 17.97
C ASP A 9 -12.68 11.76 17.86
N LEU A 10 -11.86 12.15 16.87
CA LEU A 10 -10.51 11.63 16.71
C LEU A 10 -9.59 11.99 17.89
N VAL A 11 -9.64 13.24 18.36
CA VAL A 11 -8.87 13.66 19.54
C VAL A 11 -9.26 12.83 20.77
N ASN A 12 -10.56 12.64 21.00
CA ASN A 12 -11.03 11.80 22.10
C ASN A 12 -10.53 10.36 21.97
N LYS A 13 -10.60 9.75 20.78
CA LYS A 13 -10.10 8.39 20.55
C LYS A 13 -8.61 8.26 20.81
N ILE A 14 -7.81 9.24 20.38
CA ILE A 14 -6.35 9.26 20.59
C ILE A 14 -6.03 9.33 22.09
N ILE A 15 -6.71 10.20 22.84
CA ILE A 15 -6.49 10.37 24.29
C ILE A 15 -6.78 9.08 25.07
N HIS A 16 -7.79 8.31 24.66
CA HIS A 16 -8.18 7.07 25.33
C HIS A 16 -7.44 5.82 24.79
N THR A 17 -6.57 5.97 23.78
CA THR A 17 -5.80 4.85 23.23
C THR A 17 -4.53 4.64 24.05
N GLU A 18 -4.41 3.48 24.70
CA GLU A 18 -3.22 3.09 25.47
C GLU A 18 -2.20 2.31 24.63
N ASP A 19 -2.58 1.84 23.44
CA ASP A 19 -1.68 1.10 22.53
C ASP A 19 -0.71 2.05 21.82
N GLN A 20 0.54 2.02 22.25
CA GLN A 20 1.62 2.82 21.68
C GLN A 20 1.83 2.55 20.19
N SER A 21 1.60 1.33 19.69
CA SER A 21 1.77 1.02 18.27
C SER A 21 0.71 1.69 17.41
N VAL A 22 -0.51 1.82 17.93
CA VAL A 22 -1.61 2.54 17.27
C VAL A 22 -1.30 4.04 17.23
N LEU A 23 -0.81 4.62 18.33
CA LEU A 23 -0.41 6.03 18.38
C LEU A 23 0.73 6.35 17.40
N ILE A 24 1.72 5.47 17.27
CA ILE A 24 2.82 5.63 16.31
C ILE A 24 2.30 5.63 14.87
N LYS A 25 1.38 4.72 14.53
CA LYS A 25 0.78 4.65 13.19
C LYS A 25 -0.05 5.89 12.87
N ILE A 26 -0.87 6.36 13.82
CA ILE A 26 -1.65 7.60 13.67
C ILE A 26 -0.71 8.79 13.46
N ASN A 27 0.35 8.90 14.26
CA ASN A 27 1.32 9.97 14.10
C ASN A 27 2.00 9.92 12.73
N LYS A 28 2.33 8.72 12.23
CA LYS A 28 2.90 8.55 10.89
C LYS A 28 1.94 9.03 9.82
N ILE A 29 0.67 8.59 9.83
CA ILE A 29 -0.34 9.02 8.85
C ILE A 29 -0.52 10.55 8.85
N LEU A 30 -0.57 11.18 10.03
CA LEU A 30 -0.72 12.63 10.16
C LEU A 30 0.55 13.41 9.79
N SER A 31 1.72 12.77 9.82
CA SER A 31 3.01 13.37 9.45
C SER A 31 3.32 13.17 7.96
N ASP A 32 2.90 12.05 7.38
CA ASP A 32 3.03 11.72 5.95
C ASP A 32 2.14 12.64 5.07
N GLU A 33 1.13 13.33 5.65
CA GLU A 33 0.44 14.44 4.94
C GLU A 33 1.29 15.73 4.88
N ILE A 34 2.34 15.85 5.69
CA ILE A 34 3.20 17.05 5.81
C ILE A 34 4.51 16.90 5.01
N SER A 35 5.06 15.68 4.95
CA SER A 35 6.17 15.31 4.07
C SER A 35 5.60 14.42 2.97
N GLY A 36 5.70 14.86 1.72
CA GLY A 36 5.05 14.29 0.53
C GLY A 36 4.86 12.77 0.55
N ASP A 37 3.73 12.34 -0.04
CA ASP A 37 3.26 10.96 -0.11
C ASP A 37 4.44 9.99 -0.29
N TRP A 38 4.47 8.87 0.45
CA TRP A 38 5.54 7.86 0.34
C TRP A 38 5.78 7.42 -1.11
N TRP A 39 4.75 7.57 -1.95
CA TRP A 39 4.80 7.43 -3.40
C TRP A 39 5.86 8.34 -4.05
N ASP A 40 5.89 9.62 -3.66
CA ASP A 40 6.81 10.64 -4.16
C ASP A 40 8.27 10.43 -3.69
N GLU A 41 8.49 9.58 -2.67
CA GLU A 41 9.83 9.20 -2.21
C GLU A 41 10.47 8.09 -3.08
N PHE A 42 9.67 7.36 -3.87
CA PHE A 42 10.21 6.33 -4.75
C PHE A 42 10.96 6.93 -5.94
N PRO A 43 12.09 6.33 -6.39
CA PRO A 43 12.70 6.68 -7.66
C PRO A 43 11.69 6.53 -8.80
N LYS A 44 11.76 7.42 -9.79
CA LYS A 44 10.85 7.41 -10.95
C LYS A 44 10.80 6.04 -11.66
N GLU A 45 11.95 5.38 -11.78
CA GLU A 45 12.05 4.04 -12.38
C GLU A 45 11.18 3.01 -11.65
N VAL A 46 11.09 3.11 -10.31
CA VAL A 46 10.26 2.21 -9.48
C VAL A 46 8.78 2.55 -9.65
N GLN A 47 8.43 3.84 -9.67
CA GLN A 47 7.06 4.27 -9.93
C GLN A 47 6.57 3.80 -11.31
N GLU A 48 7.41 3.96 -12.34
CA GLU A 48 7.14 3.53 -13.72
C GLU A 48 6.95 2.01 -13.81
N SER A 49 7.82 1.23 -13.17
CA SER A 49 7.71 -0.24 -13.10
C SER A 49 6.40 -0.68 -12.44
N ILE A 50 6.01 -0.04 -11.33
CA ILE A 50 4.75 -0.38 -10.63
C ILE A 50 3.54 -0.01 -11.51
N MET A 51 3.57 1.13 -12.20
CA MET A 51 2.49 1.51 -13.12
C MET A 51 2.36 0.54 -14.30
N GLU A 52 3.49 0.06 -14.83
CA GLU A 52 3.50 -0.97 -15.89
C GLU A 52 2.93 -2.29 -15.38
N GLU A 53 3.33 -2.74 -14.19
CA GLU A 53 2.82 -3.97 -13.57
C GLU A 53 1.31 -3.91 -13.31
N ILE A 54 0.77 -2.78 -12.86
CA ILE A 54 -0.68 -2.59 -12.69
C ILE A 54 -1.40 -2.77 -14.03
N LYS A 55 -0.87 -2.17 -15.10
CA LYS A 55 -1.43 -2.29 -16.44
C LYS A 55 -1.33 -3.73 -16.97
N ASP A 56 -0.22 -4.42 -16.71
CA ASP A 56 -0.05 -5.82 -17.07
C ASP A 56 -1.09 -6.70 -16.37
N VAL A 57 -1.40 -6.44 -15.11
CA VAL A 57 -2.46 -7.15 -14.38
C VAL A 57 -3.84 -6.88 -14.99
N GLU A 58 -4.18 -5.63 -15.29
CA GLU A 58 -5.44 -5.27 -15.94
C GLU A 58 -5.61 -5.92 -17.33
N GLU A 59 -4.52 -6.00 -18.09
CA GLU A 59 -4.50 -6.58 -19.43
C GLU A 59 -4.29 -8.12 -19.40
N GLY A 60 -4.26 -8.73 -18.20
CA GLY A 60 -4.12 -10.17 -18.02
C GLY A 60 -2.73 -10.74 -18.36
N ARG A 61 -1.73 -9.87 -18.49
CA ARG A 61 -0.32 -10.21 -18.73
C ARG A 61 0.43 -10.51 -17.44
N PHE A 62 -0.10 -11.42 -16.64
CA PHE A 62 0.58 -11.92 -15.46
C PHE A 62 0.55 -13.44 -15.45
N TYR A 63 1.54 -14.04 -14.81
CA TYR A 63 1.58 -15.49 -14.61
C TYR A 63 1.46 -15.78 -13.13
N THR A 64 0.51 -16.64 -12.78
CA THR A 64 0.47 -17.17 -11.41
C THR A 64 1.57 -18.20 -11.22
N HIS A 65 1.97 -18.41 -9.97
CA HIS A 65 2.92 -19.46 -9.62
C HIS A 65 2.50 -20.83 -10.20
N GLU A 66 1.21 -21.17 -10.14
CA GLU A 66 0.69 -22.41 -10.69
C GLU A 66 0.87 -22.50 -12.21
N ASN A 67 0.60 -21.42 -12.94
CA ASN A 67 0.78 -21.38 -14.40
C ASN A 67 2.26 -21.60 -14.78
N VAL A 68 3.18 -20.92 -14.09
CA VAL A 68 4.62 -21.05 -14.32
C VAL A 68 5.09 -22.47 -14.02
N MET A 69 4.66 -23.06 -12.90
CA MET A 69 5.07 -24.42 -12.51
C MET A 69 4.51 -25.49 -13.47
N GLN A 70 3.28 -25.32 -13.96
CA GLN A 70 2.72 -26.21 -14.98
C GLN A 70 3.51 -26.14 -16.29
N GLU A 71 3.82 -24.94 -16.77
CA GLU A 71 4.61 -24.77 -18.01
C GLU A 71 6.02 -25.34 -17.85
N ALA A 72 6.69 -25.05 -16.73
CA ALA A 72 8.02 -25.57 -16.45
C ALA A 72 8.04 -27.09 -16.40
N LYS A 73 7.03 -27.72 -15.79
CA LYS A 73 6.87 -29.16 -15.74
C LYS A 73 6.64 -29.77 -17.12
N GLN A 74 5.79 -29.15 -17.95
CA GLN A 74 5.55 -29.61 -19.32
C GLN A 74 6.78 -29.48 -20.22
N LYS A 75 7.55 -28.39 -20.07
CA LYS A 75 8.67 -28.05 -20.94
C LYS A 75 9.97 -28.75 -20.59
N TYR A 76 10.22 -28.99 -19.30
CA TYR A 76 11.49 -29.54 -18.80
C TYR A 76 11.35 -30.89 -18.09
N GLY A 77 10.12 -31.38 -17.87
CA GLY A 77 9.86 -32.77 -17.47
C GLY A 77 10.31 -33.17 -16.07
N PHE A 78 10.28 -32.25 -15.10
CA PHE A 78 10.51 -32.60 -13.68
C PHE A 78 9.35 -33.40 -13.07
#